data_AF-A0A7S2FQL7-F1
#
_entry.id   AF-A0A7S2FQL7-F1
#
_cell.length_a   1.000
_cell.length_b   1.000
_cell.length_c   1.000
_cell.angle_alpha   90.00
_cell.angle_beta   90.00
_cell.angle_gamma   90.00
#
_symmetry.space_group_name_H-M   'P 1'
#
loop_
_entity.id
_entity.type
_entity.pdbx_description
1 polymer ?
#
loop_
_entity_poly.entity_id
_entity_poly.type
_entity_poly.pdbx_seq_one_letter_code
_entity_poly.pdbx_strand_id
1 'polypeptide(L)'
;PENVNAANLAGVLWYLHHEVVMVCPRKFGITRIRRLKITMQNTCDLYNDTKTQFGPYVAFDSGRCGVKGCEKAYYKYGSVIGCQHIPFNSGIFAAYSEWPNGGYARWYSLPGPCTASPIKEKTKECIKEDPGGLCESVTGKRDCTYSIEQAGDLSLDELYKTTTQYYPWSEFCKSQLEYNNQTDYGIGINWWNGIYNPNRCMSRYLNITQAFKRKYPHFPENLPEPHCDYYKTDPGDYFTKTGSGFSRSFTQRQLGW
;
A
#
# COMPACT_ATOMS: atom_id res chain seq x y z
N PRO A 1 -5.48 -14.32 -2.25
CA PRO A 1 -4.10 -13.86 -1.94
C PRO A 1 -3.93 -13.93 -0.42
N GLU A 2 -2.73 -14.26 0.07
CA GLU A 2 -2.50 -14.54 1.50
C GLU A 2 -1.43 -13.59 2.05
N ASN A 3 -1.65 -13.01 3.23
CA ASN A 3 -0.68 -12.14 3.91
C ASN A 3 -0.18 -11.01 2.99
N VAL A 4 -1.10 -10.11 2.65
CA VAL A 4 -0.89 -9.10 1.60
C VAL A 4 -0.53 -7.75 2.21
N ASN A 5 0.56 -7.16 1.73
CA ASN A 5 0.82 -5.74 1.89
C ASN A 5 0.04 -4.98 0.82
N ALA A 6 -0.93 -4.19 1.24
CA ALA A 6 -1.67 -3.27 0.38
C ALA A 6 -1.28 -1.83 0.68
N ALA A 7 -1.76 -0.90 -0.14
CA ALA A 7 -1.51 0.52 0.03
C ALA A 7 -2.64 1.31 -0.64
N ASN A 8 -2.82 2.56 -0.22
CA ASN A 8 -3.54 3.51 -1.06
C ASN A 8 -2.73 3.82 -2.33
N LEU A 9 -3.34 4.48 -3.33
CA LEU A 9 -2.65 4.72 -4.61
C LEU A 9 -1.34 5.50 -4.46
N ALA A 10 -1.28 6.46 -3.53
CA ALA A 10 -0.06 7.20 -3.24
C ALA A 10 1.06 6.30 -2.69
N GLY A 11 0.72 5.34 -1.81
CA GLY A 11 1.64 4.33 -1.31
C GLY A 11 2.07 3.34 -2.40
N VAL A 12 1.15 2.87 -3.24
CA VAL A 12 1.49 2.01 -4.39
C VAL A 12 2.48 2.72 -5.32
N LEU A 13 2.24 3.99 -5.62
CA LEU A 13 3.14 4.80 -6.44
C LEU A 13 4.50 4.99 -5.79
N TRP A 14 4.57 5.22 -4.48
CA TRP A 14 5.83 5.25 -3.75
C TRP A 14 6.57 3.92 -3.91
N TYR A 15 5.92 2.78 -3.69
CA TYR A 15 6.56 1.45 -3.80
C TYR A 15 7.10 1.20 -5.20
N LEU A 16 6.27 1.48 -6.22
CA LEU A 16 6.68 1.28 -7.60
C LEU A 16 7.91 2.13 -7.95
N HIS A 17 7.90 3.40 -7.55
CA HIS A 17 8.97 4.34 -7.86
C HIS A 17 10.26 4.07 -7.09
N HIS A 18 10.14 3.78 -5.79
CA HIS A 18 11.27 3.61 -4.89
C HIS A 18 11.88 2.22 -4.95
N GLU A 19 11.11 1.16 -5.23
CA GLU A 19 11.60 -0.22 -5.10
C GLU A 19 11.56 -1.01 -6.41
N VAL A 20 10.60 -0.72 -7.29
CA VAL A 20 10.29 -1.62 -8.41
C VAL A 20 10.97 -1.20 -9.70
N VAL A 21 10.75 0.05 -10.12
CA VAL A 21 11.21 0.56 -11.43
C VAL A 21 12.64 1.09 -11.41
N MET A 22 13.28 1.11 -10.24
CA MET A 22 14.72 1.38 -10.10
C MET A 22 15.60 0.15 -10.37
N VAL A 23 14.99 -1.02 -10.59
CA VAL A 23 15.66 -2.28 -10.92
C VAL A 23 15.25 -2.72 -12.32
N CYS A 24 16.18 -3.26 -13.11
CA CYS A 24 15.91 -3.76 -14.46
C CYS A 24 16.30 -5.24 -14.61
N PRO A 25 15.37 -6.14 -14.99
CA PRO A 25 13.93 -5.90 -15.13
C PRO A 25 13.27 -5.57 -13.77
N ARG A 26 12.04 -5.04 -13.81
CA ARG A 26 11.28 -4.63 -12.62
C ARG A 26 11.37 -5.65 -11.50
N LYS A 27 11.59 -5.18 -10.26
CA LYS A 27 11.68 -6.02 -9.06
C LYS A 27 10.47 -6.98 -8.99
N PHE A 28 10.76 -8.25 -8.71
CA PHE A 28 9.78 -9.36 -8.65
C PHE A 28 8.91 -9.56 -9.91
N GLY A 29 9.29 -9.00 -11.06
CA GLY A 29 8.50 -9.10 -12.29
C GLY A 29 7.14 -8.40 -12.20
N ILE A 30 7.04 -7.34 -11.38
CA ILE A 30 5.79 -6.59 -11.22
C ILE A 30 5.42 -5.91 -12.55
N THR A 31 4.19 -6.17 -13.01
CA THR A 31 3.69 -5.69 -14.32
C THR A 31 2.46 -4.81 -14.22
N ARG A 32 1.75 -4.80 -13.09
CA ARG A 32 0.43 -4.16 -12.98
C ARG A 32 0.11 -3.70 -11.57
N ILE A 33 -0.78 -2.73 -11.50
CA ILE A 33 -1.45 -2.28 -10.27
C ILE A 33 -2.79 -3.02 -10.19
N ARG A 34 -3.08 -3.65 -9.04
CA ARG A 34 -4.38 -4.25 -8.76
C ARG A 34 -5.13 -3.36 -7.78
N ARG A 35 -6.35 -2.94 -8.14
CA ARG A 35 -7.24 -2.16 -7.28
C ARG A 35 -8.19 -3.10 -6.55
N LEU A 36 -8.22 -2.99 -5.23
CA LEU A 36 -9.05 -3.83 -4.37
C LEU A 36 -10.11 -2.95 -3.70
N LYS A 37 -11.34 -3.45 -3.61
CA LYS A 37 -12.38 -2.88 -2.75
C LYS A 37 -12.47 -3.77 -1.52
N ILE A 38 -12.24 -3.17 -0.36
CA ILE A 38 -12.17 -3.88 0.92
C ILE A 38 -13.37 -3.47 1.77
N THR A 39 -14.09 -4.46 2.28
CA THR A 39 -14.99 -4.27 3.42
C THR A 39 -14.24 -4.76 4.64
N MET A 40 -14.22 -3.97 5.72
CA MET A 40 -13.51 -4.36 6.94
C MET A 40 -14.24 -3.96 8.21
N GLN A 41 -13.97 -4.73 9.25
CA GLN A 41 -14.31 -4.44 10.63
C GLN A 41 -13.26 -5.14 11.49
N ASN A 42 -12.43 -4.37 12.19
CA ASN A 42 -11.50 -4.95 13.14
C ASN A 42 -12.21 -5.34 14.45
N THR A 43 -11.49 -6.08 15.29
CA THR A 43 -12.07 -6.70 16.48
C THR A 43 -12.43 -5.69 17.56
N CYS A 44 -13.47 -6.03 18.35
CA CYS A 44 -13.82 -5.26 19.54
C CYS A 44 -12.66 -5.20 20.55
N ASP A 45 -11.87 -6.28 20.66
CA ASP A 45 -10.69 -6.35 21.52
C ASP A 45 -9.68 -5.24 21.19
N LEU A 46 -9.41 -5.03 19.88
CA LEU A 46 -8.56 -3.93 19.42
C LEU A 46 -9.17 -2.59 19.81
N TYR A 47 -10.42 -2.33 19.41
CA TYR A 47 -11.07 -1.04 19.64
C TYR A 47 -11.17 -0.70 21.13
N ASN A 48 -11.40 -1.70 21.99
CA ASN A 48 -11.48 -1.50 23.43
C ASN A 48 -10.14 -1.04 24.01
N ASP A 49 -9.03 -1.57 23.52
CA ASP A 49 -7.68 -1.26 23.98
C ASP A 49 -7.09 0.03 23.39
N THR A 50 -7.35 0.30 22.12
CA THR A 50 -6.65 1.34 21.36
C THR A 50 -7.53 2.52 20.99
N LYS A 51 -8.86 2.31 20.97
CA LYS A 51 -9.85 3.26 20.43
C LYS A 51 -9.60 3.61 18.95
N THR A 52 -9.08 2.65 18.18
CA THR A 52 -8.79 2.78 16.74
C THR A 52 -9.53 1.74 15.92
N GLN A 53 -9.83 2.08 14.66
CA GLN A 53 -10.36 1.18 13.65
C GLN A 53 -9.27 0.31 13.03
N PHE A 54 -8.04 0.79 12.95
CA PHE A 54 -6.90 0.01 12.48
C PHE A 54 -6.03 -0.51 13.62
N GLY A 55 -5.38 -1.65 13.37
CA GLY A 55 -4.36 -2.24 14.22
C GLY A 55 -2.95 -1.80 13.82
N PRO A 56 -1.92 -2.38 14.47
CA PRO A 56 -0.54 -2.15 14.07
C PRO A 56 -0.27 -2.65 12.65
N TYR A 57 0.38 -1.82 11.83
CA TYR A 57 0.94 -2.28 10.57
C TYR A 57 1.99 -3.38 10.78
N VAL A 58 1.90 -4.38 9.93
CA VAL A 58 2.81 -5.50 9.79
C VAL A 58 3.13 -5.67 8.31
N ALA A 59 4.41 -5.64 7.97
CA ALA A 59 4.86 -6.06 6.65
C ALA A 59 4.88 -7.59 6.56
N PHE A 60 4.28 -8.12 5.51
CA PHE A 60 4.32 -9.53 5.15
C PHE A 60 5.38 -9.79 4.07
N ASP A 61 6.48 -10.40 4.45
CA ASP A 61 7.57 -10.78 3.55
C ASP A 61 7.51 -12.28 3.29
N SER A 62 7.47 -12.69 2.01
CA SER A 62 7.26 -14.09 1.62
C SER A 62 6.02 -14.73 2.27
N GLY A 63 5.02 -13.89 2.56
CA GLY A 63 3.77 -14.23 3.26
C GLY A 63 3.93 -14.59 4.73
N ARG A 64 5.07 -14.28 5.35
CA ARG A 64 5.24 -14.29 6.80
C ARG A 64 5.22 -12.86 7.31
N CYS A 65 4.65 -12.63 8.48
CA CYS A 65 4.95 -11.41 9.20
C CYS A 65 6.48 -11.29 9.44
N GLY A 66 7.07 -10.17 9.04
CA GLY A 66 8.49 -9.86 9.27
C GLY A 66 8.77 -9.00 10.52
N VAL A 67 7.74 -8.39 11.13
CA VAL A 67 7.89 -7.39 12.19
C VAL A 67 7.99 -8.04 13.57
N LYS A 68 8.98 -7.62 14.38
CA LYS A 68 9.16 -8.11 15.75
C LYS A 68 7.87 -7.95 16.57
N GLY A 69 7.34 -9.06 17.06
CA GLY A 69 6.18 -9.07 17.95
C GLY A 69 4.81 -9.04 17.27
N CYS A 70 4.74 -9.17 15.94
CA CYS A 70 3.44 -9.27 15.25
C CYS A 70 2.60 -10.47 15.68
N GLU A 71 3.23 -11.62 15.99
CA GLU A 71 2.52 -12.79 16.53
C GLU A 71 1.78 -12.42 17.82
N LYS A 72 2.35 -11.53 18.64
CA LYS A 72 1.69 -11.03 19.85
C LYS A 72 0.49 -10.16 19.51
N ALA A 73 0.56 -9.35 18.44
CA ALA A 73 -0.56 -8.55 17.99
C ALA A 73 -1.71 -9.43 17.50
N TYR A 74 -1.44 -10.43 16.66
CA TYR A 74 -2.45 -11.37 16.17
C TYR A 74 -2.98 -12.32 17.25
N TYR A 75 -2.11 -12.77 18.16
CA TYR A 75 -2.53 -13.51 19.35
C TYR A 75 -3.41 -12.67 20.28
N LYS A 76 -3.17 -11.36 20.39
CA LYS A 76 -3.95 -10.50 21.28
C LYS A 76 -5.28 -10.07 20.66
N TYR A 77 -5.26 -9.62 19.41
CA TYR A 77 -6.40 -8.96 18.78
C TYR A 77 -7.09 -9.78 17.70
N GLY A 78 -6.58 -10.97 17.36
CA GLY A 78 -6.97 -11.68 16.14
C GLY A 78 -6.38 -11.03 14.90
N SER A 79 -6.83 -11.47 13.73
CA SER A 79 -6.38 -11.09 12.39
C SER A 79 -6.78 -9.66 12.00
N VAL A 80 -6.36 -8.67 12.79
CA VAL A 80 -6.68 -7.26 12.56
C VAL A 80 -5.93 -6.69 11.35
N ILE A 81 -6.62 -5.86 10.57
CA ILE A 81 -5.99 -5.06 9.52
C ILE A 81 -5.19 -3.94 10.16
N GLY A 82 -3.91 -3.87 9.79
CA GLY A 82 -2.99 -2.83 10.22
C GLY A 82 -2.90 -1.67 9.23
N CYS A 83 -2.47 -0.50 9.70
CA CYS A 83 -2.13 0.63 8.82
C CYS A 83 -0.90 1.41 9.32
N GLN A 84 -0.19 2.06 8.40
CA GLN A 84 0.95 2.92 8.71
C GLN A 84 1.03 4.05 7.68
N HIS A 85 1.32 5.27 8.15
CA HIS A 85 1.62 6.39 7.27
C HIS A 85 3.04 6.29 6.69
N ILE A 86 3.16 6.66 5.42
CA ILE A 86 4.43 6.83 4.74
C ILE A 86 4.78 8.32 4.85
N PRO A 87 5.96 8.69 5.38
CA PRO A 87 6.39 10.08 5.44
C PRO A 87 6.36 10.75 4.06
N PHE A 88 6.07 12.05 4.03
CA PHE A 88 5.97 12.80 2.80
C PHE A 88 7.25 13.57 2.53
N ASN A 89 7.83 13.38 1.35
CA ASN A 89 8.90 14.22 0.80
C ASN A 89 10.05 14.50 1.78
N SER A 90 10.57 13.45 2.42
CA SER A 90 11.59 13.56 3.47
C SER A 90 12.57 12.40 3.38
N GLY A 91 13.88 12.67 3.35
CA GLY A 91 14.89 11.61 3.26
C GLY A 91 14.67 10.72 2.03
N ILE A 92 14.42 9.43 2.26
CA ILE A 92 14.15 8.44 1.20
C ILE A 92 12.69 8.47 0.70
N PHE A 93 11.83 9.31 1.27
CA PHE A 93 10.40 9.27 1.00
C PHE A 93 9.98 10.23 -0.12
N ALA A 94 9.27 9.70 -1.12
CA ALA A 94 8.79 10.43 -2.29
C ALA A 94 7.70 11.47 -1.95
N ALA A 95 7.43 12.38 -2.90
CA ALA A 95 6.40 13.41 -2.80
C ALA A 95 5.01 12.93 -3.27
N TYR A 96 4.63 11.67 -2.99
CA TYR A 96 3.28 11.17 -3.31
C TYR A 96 2.28 11.51 -2.19
N SER A 97 1.12 12.03 -2.59
CA SER A 97 -0.01 12.33 -1.72
C SER A 97 -1.32 11.93 -2.40
N GLU A 98 -2.38 11.74 -1.62
CA GLU A 98 -3.72 11.44 -2.12
C GLU A 98 -4.39 12.69 -2.69
N TRP A 99 -5.20 12.49 -3.73
CA TRP A 99 -6.10 13.51 -4.30
C TRP A 99 -7.56 13.21 -3.92
N PRO A 100 -8.42 14.23 -3.67
CA PRO A 100 -8.16 15.67 -3.78
C PRO A 100 -7.60 16.35 -2.55
N ASN A 101 -7.60 15.69 -1.39
CA ASN A 101 -7.41 16.37 -0.11
C ASN A 101 -5.95 16.45 0.37
N GLY A 102 -4.97 15.99 -0.42
CA GLY A 102 -3.56 15.99 -0.02
C GLY A 102 -3.23 15.02 1.11
N GLY A 103 -3.94 13.88 1.17
CA GLY A 103 -3.74 12.86 2.21
C GLY A 103 -2.40 12.15 2.11
N TYR A 104 -1.97 11.52 3.21
CA TYR A 104 -0.71 10.78 3.25
C TYR A 104 -0.77 9.50 2.40
N ALA A 105 0.36 9.12 1.83
CA ALA A 105 0.58 7.76 1.35
C ALA A 105 0.58 6.79 2.56
N ARG A 106 0.01 5.58 2.41
CA ARG A 106 -0.23 4.66 3.53
C ARG A 106 -0.08 3.20 3.10
N TRP A 107 0.43 2.38 4.02
CA TRP A 107 0.40 0.93 3.92
C TRP A 107 -0.77 0.33 4.70
N TYR A 108 -1.21 -0.84 4.26
CA TYR A 108 -2.18 -1.67 4.94
C TYR A 108 -1.70 -3.13 5.02
N SER A 109 -2.04 -3.81 6.11
CA SER A 109 -1.74 -5.23 6.32
C SER A 109 -3.02 -6.05 6.23
N LEU A 110 -3.09 -6.96 5.27
CA LEU A 110 -4.23 -7.88 5.12
C LEU A 110 -3.81 -9.30 5.56
N PRO A 111 -4.04 -9.69 6.82
CA PRO A 111 -3.63 -10.98 7.37
C PRO A 111 -4.45 -12.13 6.75
N GLY A 112 -3.77 -13.02 6.03
CA GLY A 112 -4.28 -14.32 5.63
C GLY A 112 -3.92 -15.41 6.64
N PRO A 113 -4.16 -16.68 6.30
CA PRO A 113 -3.88 -17.79 7.19
C PRO A 113 -2.39 -17.89 7.55
N CYS A 114 -2.07 -18.42 8.74
CA CYS A 114 -0.70 -18.64 9.20
C CYS A 114 0.19 -17.39 9.04
N THR A 115 -0.20 -16.29 9.68
CA THR A 115 0.54 -15.01 9.63
C THR A 115 2.00 -15.16 10.08
N ALA A 116 2.29 -16.14 10.94
CA ALA A 116 3.62 -16.43 11.48
C ALA A 116 4.51 -17.31 10.57
N SER A 117 3.98 -17.91 9.50
CA SER A 117 4.74 -18.85 8.64
C SER A 117 4.90 -18.34 7.21
N PRO A 118 6.08 -18.52 6.57
CA PRO A 118 6.24 -18.29 5.14
C PRO A 118 5.29 -19.15 4.32
N ILE A 119 4.92 -18.69 3.11
CA ILE A 119 3.95 -19.38 2.23
C ILE A 119 4.26 -20.88 2.06
N LYS A 120 5.54 -21.23 1.86
CA LYS A 120 5.97 -22.61 1.61
C LYS A 120 5.93 -23.51 2.84
N GLU A 121 5.77 -22.94 4.04
CA GLU A 121 5.85 -23.64 5.32
C GLU A 121 4.49 -23.69 6.03
N LYS A 122 3.42 -23.18 5.41
CA LYS A 122 2.08 -23.21 5.99
C LYS A 122 1.53 -24.64 6.00
N THR A 123 1.24 -25.15 7.20
CA THR A 123 0.62 -26.46 7.40
C THR A 123 -0.89 -26.34 7.55
N LYS A 124 -1.63 -27.45 7.36
CA LYS A 124 -3.08 -27.47 7.55
C LYS A 124 -3.45 -27.18 9.02
N GLU A 125 -2.62 -27.65 9.93
CA GLU A 125 -2.75 -27.46 11.37
C GLU A 125 -2.63 -25.98 11.71
N CYS A 126 -1.60 -25.30 11.20
CA CYS A 126 -1.44 -23.87 11.38
C CYS A 126 -2.60 -23.06 10.76
N ILE A 127 -3.07 -23.42 9.56
CA ILE A 127 -4.20 -22.71 8.91
C ILE A 127 -5.48 -22.84 9.74
N LYS A 128 -5.65 -23.98 10.42
CA LYS A 128 -6.79 -24.20 11.30
C LYS A 128 -6.70 -23.36 12.58
N GLU A 129 -5.49 -23.18 13.12
CA GLU A 129 -5.24 -22.40 14.35
C GLU A 129 -5.22 -20.88 14.09
N ASP A 130 -4.69 -20.46 12.95
CA ASP A 130 -4.64 -19.08 12.47
C ASP A 130 -5.23 -19.03 11.05
N PRO A 131 -6.57 -18.95 10.92
CA PRO A 131 -7.24 -18.89 9.62
C PRO A 131 -7.10 -17.54 8.90
N GLY A 132 -6.48 -16.53 9.52
CA GLY A 132 -6.42 -15.17 8.99
C GLY A 132 -7.71 -14.39 9.21
N GLY A 133 -7.87 -13.28 8.51
CA GLY A 133 -9.02 -12.36 8.67
C GLY A 133 -9.98 -12.32 7.49
N LEU A 134 -9.65 -13.02 6.39
CA LEU A 134 -10.43 -13.03 5.16
C LEU A 134 -11.69 -13.90 5.32
N CYS A 135 -12.86 -13.32 5.11
CA CYS A 135 -14.14 -14.02 5.12
C CYS A 135 -15.12 -13.45 4.08
N GLU A 136 -16.22 -14.17 3.82
CA GLU A 136 -17.24 -13.75 2.85
C GLU A 136 -18.10 -12.59 3.39
N SER A 137 -18.54 -12.71 4.65
CA SER A 137 -19.34 -11.70 5.35
C SER A 137 -18.61 -11.27 6.61
N VAL A 138 -18.18 -10.01 6.62
CA VAL A 138 -17.35 -9.43 7.69
C VAL A 138 -18.14 -9.36 8.99
N THR A 139 -17.56 -9.87 10.09
CA THR A 139 -18.22 -9.90 11.40
C THR A 139 -17.49 -9.12 12.48
N GLY A 140 -16.22 -8.74 12.26
CA GLY A 140 -15.36 -8.17 13.30
C GLY A 140 -14.88 -9.20 14.34
N LYS A 141 -15.06 -10.50 14.07
CA LYS A 141 -14.45 -11.55 14.89
C LYS A 141 -12.96 -11.69 14.58
N ARG A 142 -12.25 -12.38 15.47
CA ARG A 142 -10.80 -12.55 15.42
C ARG A 142 -10.30 -13.25 14.15
N ASP A 143 -11.15 -13.98 13.47
CA ASP A 143 -10.92 -14.74 12.24
C ASP A 143 -11.67 -14.19 11.02
N CYS A 144 -12.38 -13.07 11.16
CA CYS A 144 -13.24 -12.54 10.11
C CYS A 144 -13.35 -11.01 10.22
N THR A 145 -12.31 -10.35 9.74
CA THR A 145 -12.11 -8.90 9.83
C THR A 145 -12.22 -8.20 8.48
N TYR A 146 -12.14 -8.91 7.36
CA TYR A 146 -12.28 -8.29 6.04
C TYR A 146 -12.74 -9.23 4.92
N SER A 147 -13.28 -8.62 3.87
CA SER A 147 -13.55 -9.25 2.59
C SER A 147 -12.93 -8.45 1.45
N ILE A 148 -12.60 -9.12 0.34
CA ILE A 148 -11.97 -8.50 -0.84
C ILE A 148 -12.87 -8.67 -2.06
N GLU A 149 -13.16 -7.55 -2.73
CA GLU A 149 -13.70 -7.50 -4.08
C GLU A 149 -12.62 -6.98 -5.04
N GLN A 150 -12.42 -7.65 -6.18
CA GLN A 150 -11.50 -7.17 -7.22
C GLN A 150 -12.13 -5.97 -7.93
N ALA A 151 -11.47 -4.81 -7.90
CA ALA A 151 -11.98 -3.56 -8.47
C ALA A 151 -11.19 -3.11 -9.72
N GLY A 152 -10.59 -4.07 -10.41
CA GLY A 152 -9.86 -3.88 -11.67
C GLY A 152 -8.33 -3.91 -11.53
N ASP A 153 -7.66 -3.94 -12.67
CA ASP A 153 -6.20 -3.94 -12.77
C ASP A 153 -5.71 -3.11 -13.96
N LEU A 154 -4.52 -2.54 -13.80
CA LEU A 154 -3.91 -1.66 -14.79
C LEU A 154 -2.47 -2.09 -15.02
N SER A 155 -2.15 -2.51 -16.25
CA SER A 155 -0.76 -2.78 -16.62
C SER A 155 0.05 -1.49 -16.60
N LEU A 156 1.30 -1.55 -16.13
CA LEU A 156 2.21 -0.40 -16.21
C LEU A 156 2.50 -0.03 -17.67
N ASP A 157 2.50 -1.01 -18.58
CA ASP A 157 2.71 -0.77 -20.00
C ASP A 157 1.51 -0.09 -20.69
N GLU A 158 0.33 -0.03 -20.03
CA GLU A 158 -0.80 0.81 -20.44
C GLU A 158 -0.60 2.30 -20.09
N LEU A 159 0.29 2.60 -19.14
CA LEU A 159 0.59 3.97 -18.69
C LEU A 159 1.76 4.58 -19.46
N TYR A 160 2.79 3.78 -19.72
CA TYR A 160 3.98 4.18 -20.47
C TYR A 160 4.57 2.93 -21.13
N LYS A 161 4.95 3.01 -22.40
CA LYS A 161 5.43 1.84 -23.15
C LYS A 161 6.90 1.57 -22.83
N THR A 162 7.19 0.36 -22.34
CA THR A 162 8.55 -0.06 -21.95
C THR A 162 9.12 -1.11 -22.90
N THR A 163 8.39 -2.23 -23.04
CA THR A 163 8.79 -3.37 -23.83
C THR A 163 7.74 -3.73 -24.87
N THR A 164 8.14 -4.44 -25.92
CA THR A 164 7.24 -5.04 -26.92
C THR A 164 7.65 -6.49 -27.20
N GLN A 165 6.85 -7.23 -27.98
CA GLN A 165 7.25 -8.58 -28.42
C GLN A 165 8.59 -8.61 -29.18
N TYR A 166 8.96 -7.51 -29.84
CA TYR A 166 10.22 -7.37 -30.59
C TYR A 166 11.31 -6.60 -29.82
N TYR A 167 10.98 -6.10 -28.64
CA TYR A 167 11.90 -5.35 -27.78
C TYR A 167 11.66 -5.75 -26.31
N PRO A 168 12.11 -6.96 -25.92
CA PRO A 168 11.88 -7.52 -24.59
C PRO A 168 12.75 -6.84 -23.53
N TRP A 169 12.51 -7.16 -22.26
CA TRP A 169 13.29 -6.66 -21.13
C TRP A 169 14.81 -6.89 -21.27
N SER A 170 15.22 -8.00 -21.89
CA SER A 170 16.64 -8.28 -22.14
C SER A 170 17.31 -7.27 -23.07
N GLU A 171 16.56 -6.67 -24.00
CA GLU A 171 17.07 -5.60 -24.86
C GLU A 171 16.93 -4.23 -24.20
N PHE A 172 15.80 -3.97 -23.52
CA PHE A 172 15.59 -2.72 -22.77
C PHE A 172 16.68 -2.52 -21.71
N CYS A 173 16.96 -3.52 -20.87
CA CYS A 173 17.91 -3.41 -19.77
C CYS A 173 19.39 -3.33 -20.20
N LYS A 174 19.72 -3.46 -21.49
CA LYS A 174 21.10 -3.26 -21.98
C LYS A 174 21.50 -1.79 -22.01
N SER A 175 20.54 -0.88 -22.21
CA SER A 175 20.84 0.55 -22.41
C SER A 175 19.79 1.51 -21.85
N GLN A 176 18.66 1.01 -21.37
CA GLN A 176 17.56 1.79 -20.83
C GLN A 176 17.32 1.43 -19.36
N LEU A 177 16.66 2.32 -18.64
CA LEU A 177 16.29 2.15 -17.24
C LEU A 177 15.04 2.98 -16.96
N GLU A 178 14.02 2.38 -16.37
CA GLU A 178 12.77 3.11 -16.12
C GLU A 178 12.95 4.29 -15.15
N TYR A 179 13.84 4.13 -14.17
CA TYR A 179 14.16 5.17 -13.20
C TYR A 179 15.52 4.93 -12.53
N ASN A 180 16.29 5.98 -12.27
CA ASN A 180 17.51 5.94 -11.47
C ASN A 180 17.36 6.86 -10.24
N ASN A 181 17.49 6.29 -9.04
CA ASN A 181 17.30 7.04 -7.79
C ASN A 181 18.46 7.98 -7.43
N GLN A 182 19.62 7.85 -8.07
CA GLN A 182 20.75 8.77 -7.88
C GLN A 182 20.60 10.03 -8.73
N THR A 183 20.01 9.89 -9.93
CA THR A 183 19.85 10.99 -10.87
C THR A 183 18.43 11.56 -10.93
N ASP A 184 17.47 10.88 -10.31
CA ASP A 184 16.03 11.22 -10.30
C ASP A 184 15.39 11.27 -11.71
N TYR A 185 15.91 10.45 -12.63
CA TYR A 185 15.34 10.27 -13.97
C TYR A 185 15.62 8.88 -14.54
N GLY A 186 14.79 8.45 -15.50
CA GLY A 186 15.00 7.25 -16.31
C GLY A 186 15.75 7.53 -17.61
N ILE A 187 16.27 6.46 -18.22
CA ILE A 187 16.87 6.44 -19.55
C ILE A 187 15.87 5.74 -20.48
N GLY A 188 15.39 6.44 -21.50
CA GLY A 188 14.35 5.98 -22.43
C GLY A 188 12.92 6.17 -21.94
N ILE A 189 12.71 6.19 -20.62
CA ILE A 189 11.40 6.38 -19.98
C ILE A 189 11.45 7.60 -19.08
N ASN A 190 10.70 8.64 -19.45
CA ASN A 190 10.62 9.88 -18.67
C ASN A 190 9.45 9.91 -17.68
N TRP A 191 8.58 8.89 -17.72
CA TRP A 191 7.35 8.86 -16.93
C TRP A 191 7.64 8.92 -15.42
N TRP A 192 8.72 8.30 -14.96
CA TRP A 192 9.12 8.27 -13.54
C TRP A 192 9.97 9.45 -13.09
N ASN A 193 10.53 10.29 -13.96
CA ASN A 193 11.45 11.37 -13.56
C ASN A 193 10.91 12.31 -12.48
N GLY A 194 11.62 12.56 -11.39
CA GLY A 194 11.20 13.47 -10.32
C GLY A 194 10.29 12.79 -9.30
N ILE A 195 10.88 11.97 -8.41
CA ILE A 195 10.23 11.33 -7.27
C ILE A 195 9.93 12.32 -6.13
N TYR A 196 10.74 13.38 -6.02
CA TYR A 196 10.60 14.43 -5.00
C TYR A 196 9.85 15.67 -5.50
N ASN A 197 9.33 15.64 -6.73
CA ASN A 197 8.55 16.74 -7.30
C ASN A 197 7.04 16.48 -7.08
N PRO A 198 6.36 17.22 -6.18
CA PRO A 198 4.95 16.97 -5.85
C PRO A 198 4.03 17.05 -7.07
N ASN A 199 4.29 17.97 -8.00
CA ASN A 199 3.46 18.13 -9.20
C ASN A 199 3.57 16.92 -10.12
N ARG A 200 4.78 16.38 -10.31
CA ARG A 200 4.97 15.17 -11.13
C ARG A 200 4.37 13.94 -10.47
N CYS A 201 4.52 13.80 -9.16
CA CYS A 201 3.88 12.74 -8.39
C CYS A 201 2.35 12.81 -8.47
N MET A 202 1.78 14.01 -8.36
CA MET A 202 0.34 14.24 -8.54
C MET A 202 -0.12 13.94 -9.96
N SER A 203 0.63 14.34 -11.00
CA SER A 203 0.29 13.99 -12.38
C SER A 203 0.24 12.48 -12.61
N ARG A 204 1.16 11.70 -12.03
CA ARG A 204 1.12 10.22 -12.10
C ARG A 204 -0.10 9.64 -11.40
N TYR A 205 -0.41 10.15 -10.20
CA TYR A 205 -1.61 9.77 -9.46
C TYR A 205 -2.86 9.96 -10.32
N LEU A 206 -3.06 11.18 -10.84
CA LEU A 206 -4.23 11.52 -11.66
C LEU A 206 -4.28 10.71 -12.95
N ASN A 207 -3.13 10.46 -13.61
CA ASN A 207 -3.08 9.62 -14.81
C ASN A 207 -3.57 8.20 -14.54
N ILE A 208 -3.20 7.60 -13.40
CA ILE A 208 -3.64 6.26 -13.02
C ILE A 208 -5.13 6.26 -12.66
N THR A 209 -5.58 7.24 -11.87
CA THR A 209 -7.00 7.39 -11.51
C THR A 209 -7.88 7.51 -12.76
N GLN A 210 -7.49 8.34 -13.72
CA GLN A 210 -8.19 8.47 -15.00
C GLN A 210 -8.12 7.20 -15.84
N ALA A 211 -6.98 6.50 -15.85
CA ALA A 211 -6.86 5.22 -16.56
C ALA A 211 -7.81 4.16 -15.99
N PHE A 212 -7.92 4.05 -14.66
CA PHE A 212 -8.92 3.18 -14.02
C PHE A 212 -10.34 3.61 -14.36
N LYS A 213 -10.66 4.91 -14.34
CA LYS A 213 -12.00 5.39 -14.70
C LYS A 213 -12.37 5.07 -16.16
N ARG A 214 -11.42 5.21 -17.09
CA ARG A 214 -11.62 4.86 -18.50
C ARG A 214 -11.80 3.35 -18.70
N LYS A 215 -10.96 2.53 -18.06
CA LYS A 215 -10.97 1.07 -18.21
C LYS A 215 -12.14 0.40 -17.48
N TYR A 216 -12.54 0.96 -16.34
CA TYR A 216 -13.60 0.43 -15.49
C TYR A 216 -14.63 1.53 -15.15
N PRO A 217 -15.45 1.97 -16.12
CA PRO A 217 -16.33 3.12 -15.95
C PRO A 217 -17.44 2.92 -14.91
N HIS A 218 -17.79 1.66 -14.61
CA HIS A 218 -18.80 1.25 -13.64
C HIS A 218 -18.31 1.33 -12.18
N PHE A 219 -17.00 1.30 -11.95
CA PHE A 219 -16.45 1.56 -10.63
C PHE A 219 -16.31 3.08 -10.40
N PRO A 220 -16.41 3.53 -9.14
CA PRO A 220 -16.08 4.92 -8.83
C PRO A 220 -14.61 5.18 -9.20
N GLU A 221 -14.35 6.42 -9.61
CA GLU A 221 -13.01 6.87 -9.95
C GLU A 221 -12.07 6.78 -8.73
N ASN A 222 -12.56 7.28 -7.60
CA ASN A 222 -11.94 7.16 -6.29
C ASN A 222 -12.81 6.28 -5.39
N LEU A 223 -12.23 5.24 -4.79
CA LEU A 223 -12.85 4.56 -3.67
C LEU A 223 -12.54 5.38 -2.40
N PRO A 224 -13.47 5.51 -1.44
CA PRO A 224 -13.17 6.13 -0.16
C PRO A 224 -11.99 5.40 0.50
N GLU A 225 -10.91 6.14 0.76
CA GLU A 225 -9.75 5.61 1.46
C GLU A 225 -10.00 5.75 2.98
N PRO A 226 -9.88 4.66 3.75
CA PRO A 226 -10.13 4.72 5.18
C PRO A 226 -9.02 5.52 5.89
N HIS A 227 -9.40 6.28 6.92
CA HIS A 227 -8.43 7.02 7.72
C HIS A 227 -7.60 6.06 8.58
N CYS A 228 -6.28 6.07 8.40
CA CYS A 228 -5.38 5.35 9.29
C CYS A 228 -5.28 6.08 10.63
N ASP A 229 -5.92 5.52 11.66
CA ASP A 229 -5.98 6.10 12.99
C ASP A 229 -5.00 5.44 13.98
N TYR A 230 -4.20 4.46 13.53
CA TYR A 230 -3.20 3.77 14.34
C TYR A 230 -1.79 4.38 14.17
N TYR A 231 -1.56 5.54 14.79
CA TYR A 231 -0.31 6.29 14.68
C TYR A 231 0.91 5.65 15.38
N LYS A 232 0.70 4.63 16.23
CA LYS A 232 1.79 4.03 17.03
C LYS A 232 2.82 3.28 16.18
N THR A 233 2.46 2.89 14.96
CA THR A 233 3.38 2.27 14.01
C THR A 233 4.02 3.25 13.06
N ASP A 234 3.69 4.54 13.13
CA ASP A 234 4.34 5.53 12.28
C ASP A 234 5.83 5.66 12.66
N PRO A 235 6.74 5.87 11.70
CA PRO A 235 8.15 6.10 11.97
C PRO A 235 8.37 7.20 13.02
N GLY A 236 9.32 7.02 13.93
CA GLY A 236 9.48 7.88 15.12
C GLY A 236 9.81 9.36 14.84
N ASP A 237 10.16 9.71 13.60
CA ASP A 237 10.43 11.07 13.11
C ASP A 237 9.19 11.77 12.49
N TYR A 238 8.07 11.06 12.39
CA TYR A 238 6.84 11.53 11.73
C TYR A 238 6.31 12.84 12.33
N PHE A 239 6.44 13.03 13.64
CA PHE A 239 5.84 14.17 14.36
C PHE A 239 6.71 15.44 14.46
N THR A 240 8.03 15.35 14.27
CA THR A 240 8.94 16.46 14.63
C THR A 240 9.79 17.02 13.50
N LYS A 241 9.91 16.32 12.36
CA LYS A 241 10.81 16.76 11.26
C LYS A 241 10.24 16.63 9.85
N THR A 242 9.09 15.99 9.67
CA THR A 242 8.44 15.99 8.36
C THR A 242 7.80 17.36 8.16
N GLY A 243 8.39 18.20 7.30
CA GLY A 243 7.86 19.51 6.94
C GLY A 243 6.53 19.44 6.17
N SER A 244 5.61 18.55 6.55
CA SER A 244 4.29 18.37 5.94
C SER A 244 3.31 19.50 6.27
N GLY A 245 3.67 20.43 7.17
CA GLY A 245 2.83 21.59 7.52
C GLY A 245 1.49 21.24 8.17
N PHE A 246 1.15 19.96 8.37
CA PHE A 246 -0.08 19.54 9.01
C PHE A 246 0.13 19.28 10.50
N SER A 247 0.06 20.36 11.27
CA SER A 247 -0.10 20.31 12.72
C SER A 247 -1.43 19.62 13.08
N ARG A 248 -1.42 18.77 14.12
CA ARG A 248 -2.62 18.20 14.76
C ARG A 248 -3.69 19.25 15.12
N SER A 249 -3.34 20.53 15.19
CA SER A 249 -4.27 21.62 15.46
C SER A 249 -5.28 21.89 14.34
N PHE A 250 -5.05 21.41 13.12
CA PHE A 250 -5.97 21.65 11.99
C PHE A 250 -7.19 20.71 12.02
N THR A 251 -7.01 19.45 12.46
CA THR A 251 -8.10 18.46 12.52
C THR A 251 -8.99 18.60 13.75
N GLN A 252 -8.51 19.14 14.88
CA GLN A 252 -9.37 19.39 16.04
C GLN A 252 -10.21 20.67 15.94
N ARG A 253 -9.87 21.63 15.06
CA ARG A 253 -10.62 22.89 14.95
C ARG A 253 -11.82 22.85 13.99
N GLN A 254 -11.99 21.79 13.19
CA GLN A 254 -13.12 21.68 12.23
C GLN A 254 -14.23 20.69 12.64
N LEU A 255 -14.11 20.02 13.79
CA LEU A 255 -15.20 19.21 14.36
C LEU A 255 -15.87 19.93 15.54
N GLY A 256 -16.12 21.22 15.35
CA GLY A 256 -17.08 21.96 16.16
C GLY A 256 -18.45 21.91 15.52
N TRP A 257 -19.06 20.71 15.45
CA TRP A 257 -20.50 20.43 15.39
C TRP A 257 -20.72 18.98 15.86
#